data_AF-A0A2M8QNQ1-F1
#
_entry.id   AF-A0A2M8QNQ1-F1
#
_cell.length_a   1.000
_cell.length_b   1.000
_cell.length_c   1.000
_cell.angle_alpha   90.00
_cell.angle_beta   90.00
_cell.angle_gamma   90.00
#
_symmetry.space_group_name_H-M   'P 1'
#
loop_
_entity.id
_entity.type
_entity.pdbx_description
1 polymer ?
#
loop_
_entity_poly.entity_id
_entity_poly.type
_entity_poly.pdbx_seq_one_letter_code
_entity_poly.pdbx_strand_id
1 'polypeptide(L)'
;MTFAVRRSNHADARAERRPLRTLTGGALSVCLLVLTSPAPAQQQPDAEISKLRTQLVGSRPRTWIKERVVLSMGSKSDCTAGETYRFQADSNVQITQCIDHMLRTGKFSWTLKRTSPLDVEIIFGDGAYLLTFSGTERAPQMRWQLLGPSKGVPTKDIILGLSKD
;
A
#
# COMPACT_ATOMS: atom_id res chain seq x y z
N MET A 1 4.89 20.34 37.93
CA MET A 1 5.17 19.21 38.84
C MET A 1 5.84 18.09 38.05
N THR A 2 6.86 17.52 38.67
CA THR A 2 7.96 16.69 38.17
C THR A 2 7.52 15.35 37.55
N PHE A 3 8.19 14.96 36.46
CA PHE A 3 8.16 13.60 35.90
C PHE A 3 8.80 12.60 36.87
N ALA A 4 8.18 11.44 37.08
CA ALA A 4 8.84 10.30 37.68
C ALA A 4 8.57 9.02 36.87
N VAL A 5 9.63 8.62 36.18
CA VAL A 5 9.87 7.33 35.53
C VAL A 5 9.82 6.19 36.55
N ARG A 6 9.21 5.05 36.19
CA ARG A 6 9.60 3.76 36.78
C ARG A 6 9.64 2.65 35.73
N ARG A 7 10.86 2.17 35.49
CA ARG A 7 11.18 0.92 34.80
C ARG A 7 10.58 -0.27 35.56
N SER A 8 10.22 -1.32 34.84
CA SER A 8 10.55 -2.68 35.28
C SER A 8 10.72 -3.59 34.06
N ASN A 9 11.96 -4.02 33.85
CA ASN A 9 12.32 -5.15 33.01
C ASN A 9 12.00 -6.43 33.79
N HIS A 10 11.43 -7.44 33.15
CA HIS A 10 11.83 -8.83 33.41
C HIS A 10 11.50 -9.68 32.18
N ALA A 11 12.56 -10.06 31.47
CA ALA A 11 12.55 -11.11 30.49
C ALA A 11 12.75 -12.44 31.23
N ASP A 12 11.81 -13.37 31.10
CA ASP A 12 11.98 -14.75 31.53
C ASP A 12 12.39 -15.61 30.33
N ALA A 13 13.71 -15.83 30.21
CA ALA A 13 14.27 -16.86 29.37
C ALA A 13 14.39 -18.15 30.19
N ARG A 14 13.48 -19.10 29.97
CA ARG A 14 13.60 -20.46 30.54
C ARG A 14 14.10 -21.42 29.48
N ALA A 15 15.42 -21.59 29.45
CA ALA A 15 16.08 -22.68 28.78
C ALA A 15 15.99 -23.93 29.66
N GLU A 16 15.21 -24.93 29.27
CA GLU A 16 15.29 -26.27 29.84
C GLU A 16 15.86 -27.25 28.80
N ARG A 17 17.11 -27.65 29.05
CA ARG A 17 17.73 -28.85 28.48
C ARG A 17 17.20 -30.07 29.22
N ARG A 18 16.74 -31.11 28.51
CA ARG A 18 16.68 -32.50 29.02
C ARG A 18 16.94 -33.51 27.89
N PRO A 19 17.41 -34.73 28.24
CA PRO A 19 18.48 -35.42 27.51
C PRO A 19 18.03 -36.44 26.46
N LEU A 20 18.96 -36.78 25.57
CA LEU A 20 18.95 -37.96 24.70
C LEU A 20 18.58 -39.23 25.48
N ARG A 21 17.60 -39.98 24.94
CA ARG A 21 17.47 -41.41 25.19
C ARG A 21 17.35 -42.13 23.86
N THR A 22 18.43 -42.83 23.54
CA THR A 22 18.53 -43.90 22.55
C THR A 22 17.65 -45.06 22.99
N LEU A 23 16.76 -45.55 22.12
CA LEU A 23 16.20 -46.90 22.22
C LEU A 23 15.94 -47.43 20.81
N THR A 24 16.80 -48.37 20.43
CA THR A 24 16.66 -49.35 19.36
C THR A 24 15.40 -50.20 19.56
N GLY A 25 14.62 -50.44 18.51
CA GLY A 25 13.53 -51.41 18.55
C GLY A 25 12.77 -51.42 17.25
N GLY A 26 13.04 -52.41 16.41
CA GLY A 26 12.46 -52.54 15.08
C GLY A 26 10.95 -52.77 15.08
N ALA A 27 10.31 -52.22 14.07
CA ALA A 27 9.07 -52.72 13.51
C ALA A 27 9.06 -52.34 12.03
N LEU A 28 9.03 -53.36 11.16
CA LEU A 28 8.82 -53.24 9.71
C LEU A 28 7.50 -52.49 9.47
N SER A 29 7.61 -51.19 9.17
CA SER A 29 6.48 -50.36 8.79
C SER A 29 6.46 -50.26 7.27
N VAL A 30 5.40 -50.81 6.70
CA VAL A 30 5.05 -50.74 5.29
C VAL A 30 5.00 -49.26 4.88
N CYS A 31 6.00 -48.79 4.12
CA CYS A 31 5.94 -47.50 3.45
C CYS A 31 4.85 -47.54 2.39
N LEU A 32 3.61 -47.23 2.80
CA LEU A 32 2.60 -46.68 1.90
C LEU A 32 3.20 -45.40 1.31
N LEU A 33 3.69 -45.51 0.08
CA LEU A 33 4.02 -44.38 -0.77
C LEU A 33 2.72 -43.63 -1.06
N VAL A 34 2.33 -42.76 -0.13
CA VAL A 34 1.33 -41.74 -0.40
C VAL A 34 1.98 -40.83 -1.44
N LEU A 35 1.61 -41.03 -2.71
CA LEU A 35 1.80 -40.09 -3.79
C LEU A 35 1.02 -38.81 -3.42
N THR A 36 1.59 -37.99 -2.54
CA THR A 36 1.14 -36.62 -2.34
C THR A 36 1.56 -35.85 -3.59
N SER A 37 0.68 -35.85 -4.60
CA SER A 37 0.79 -34.89 -5.71
C SER A 37 0.98 -33.50 -5.10
N PRO A 38 2.06 -32.77 -5.42
CA PRO A 38 2.16 -31.38 -5.04
C PRO A 38 0.99 -30.66 -5.73
N ALA A 39 -0.02 -30.28 -4.94
CA ALA A 39 -1.04 -29.37 -5.41
C ALA A 39 -0.31 -28.12 -5.93
N PRO A 40 -0.56 -27.67 -7.17
CA PRO A 40 0.05 -26.46 -7.67
C PRO A 40 -0.38 -25.31 -6.75
N ALA A 41 0.59 -24.74 -6.03
CA ALA A 41 0.38 -23.53 -5.25
C ALA A 41 -0.13 -22.45 -6.22
N GLN A 42 -1.36 -21.98 -6.02
CA GLN A 42 -1.94 -20.88 -6.78
C GLN A 42 -1.17 -19.58 -6.48
N GLN A 43 -0.06 -19.34 -7.18
CA GLN A 43 0.79 -18.15 -7.04
C GLN A 43 0.37 -16.98 -7.96
N GLN A 44 -0.89 -16.90 -8.37
CA GLN A 44 -1.37 -15.86 -9.30
C GLN A 44 -1.79 -14.48 -8.72
N PRO A 45 -1.79 -14.15 -7.40
CA PRO A 45 -2.27 -12.84 -6.96
C PRO A 45 -1.29 -11.66 -7.19
N ASP A 46 0.02 -11.92 -7.37
CA ASP A 46 1.05 -10.87 -7.41
C ASP A 46 1.20 -10.17 -8.77
N ALA A 47 0.87 -10.85 -9.87
CA ALA A 47 1.04 -10.31 -11.22
C ALA A 47 0.18 -9.05 -11.46
N GLU A 48 -1.05 -9.03 -10.93
CA GLU A 48 -1.94 -7.88 -11.04
C GLU A 48 -1.50 -6.71 -10.14
N ILE A 49 -1.04 -6.97 -8.91
CA ILE A 49 -0.48 -5.91 -8.06
C ILE A 49 0.75 -5.29 -8.73
N SER A 50 1.59 -6.10 -9.36
CA SER A 50 2.74 -5.63 -10.14
C SER A 50 2.32 -4.77 -11.34
N LYS A 51 1.26 -5.17 -12.06
CA LYS A 51 0.67 -4.36 -13.15
C LYS A 51 0.13 -3.02 -12.63
N LEU A 52 -0.62 -3.02 -11.53
CA LEU A 52 -1.16 -1.80 -10.92
C LEU A 52 -0.05 -0.88 -10.42
N ARG A 53 1.00 -1.44 -9.81
CA ARG A 53 2.21 -0.70 -9.42
C ARG A 53 2.88 -0.05 -10.63
N THR A 54 2.96 -0.76 -11.74
CA THR A 54 3.50 -0.24 -13.00
C THR A 54 2.63 0.85 -13.60
N GLN A 55 1.30 0.76 -13.51
CA GLN A 55 0.40 1.83 -13.93
C GLN A 55 0.53 3.07 -13.05
N LEU A 56 0.62 2.88 -11.72
CA LEU A 56 0.72 3.95 -10.73
C LEU A 56 2.02 4.75 -10.87
N VAL A 57 3.16 4.06 -10.94
CA VAL A 57 4.49 4.70 -10.93
C VAL A 57 5.06 4.86 -12.34
N GLY A 58 4.86 3.90 -13.25
CA GLY A 58 5.58 3.87 -14.53
C GLY A 58 7.06 3.50 -14.39
N SER A 59 7.84 3.74 -15.46
CA SER A 59 9.30 3.55 -15.46
C SER A 59 10.07 4.66 -14.74
N ARG A 60 9.42 5.80 -14.49
CA ARG A 60 9.91 6.99 -13.77
C ARG A 60 8.76 7.56 -12.96
N PRO A 61 9.01 8.26 -11.84
CA PRO A 61 7.94 8.81 -11.00
C PRO A 61 6.86 9.53 -11.80
N ARG A 62 5.60 9.18 -11.56
CA ARG A 62 4.43 9.73 -12.24
C ARG A 62 3.67 10.68 -11.33
N THR A 63 3.25 11.81 -11.88
CA THR A 63 2.40 12.78 -11.19
C THR A 63 0.96 12.59 -11.63
N TRP A 64 0.08 12.34 -10.67
CA TRP A 64 -1.37 12.29 -10.84
C TRP A 64 -1.98 13.58 -10.31
N ILE A 65 -2.84 14.20 -11.10
CA ILE A 65 -3.41 15.51 -10.86
C ILE A 65 -4.89 15.32 -10.53
N LYS A 66 -5.28 15.63 -9.29
CA LYS A 66 -6.68 15.79 -8.93
C LYS A 66 -7.15 17.19 -9.35
N GLU A 67 -6.35 18.20 -9.01
CA GLU A 67 -6.56 19.59 -9.38
C GLU A 67 -5.20 20.24 -9.68
N ARG A 68 -5.10 21.05 -10.74
CA ARG A 68 -3.83 21.70 -11.10
C ARG A 68 -3.47 22.75 -10.06
N VAL A 69 -2.19 22.79 -9.68
CA VAL A 69 -1.66 23.85 -8.82
C VAL A 69 -1.69 25.19 -9.56
N VAL A 70 -2.35 26.17 -8.94
CA VAL A 70 -2.41 27.55 -9.42
C VAL A 70 -1.67 28.42 -8.43
N LEU A 71 -0.51 28.95 -8.83
CA LEU A 71 0.32 29.84 -8.02
C LEU A 71 -0.06 31.30 -8.24
N SER A 72 0.04 32.09 -7.17
CA SER A 72 -0.06 33.55 -7.24
C SER A 72 1.20 34.13 -7.89
N MET A 73 1.02 35.15 -8.73
CA MET A 73 2.12 35.79 -9.43
C MET A 73 3.15 36.35 -8.44
N GLY A 74 4.44 36.07 -8.67
CA GLY A 74 5.54 36.55 -7.84
C GLY A 74 5.80 35.74 -6.56
N SER A 75 4.98 34.74 -6.25
CA SER A 75 5.19 33.84 -5.12
C SER A 75 5.58 32.44 -5.58
N LYS A 76 6.42 31.77 -4.78
CA LYS A 76 6.78 30.35 -5.01
C LYS A 76 5.92 29.39 -4.19
N SER A 77 5.20 29.91 -3.20
CA SER A 77 4.42 29.13 -2.25
C SER A 77 2.97 29.54 -2.18
N ASP A 78 2.60 30.76 -2.55
CA ASP A 78 1.20 31.18 -2.48
C ASP A 78 0.41 30.59 -3.63
N CYS A 79 -0.74 30.04 -3.31
CA CYS A 79 -1.58 29.32 -4.25
C CYS A 79 -3.06 29.63 -4.02
N THR A 80 -3.87 29.38 -5.05
CA THR A 80 -5.33 29.50 -4.96
C THR A 80 -6.04 28.17 -5.02
N ALA A 81 -5.42 27.15 -5.63
CA ALA A 81 -5.98 25.82 -5.80
C ALA A 81 -4.88 24.80 -6.10
N GLY A 82 -5.24 23.51 -6.04
CA GLY A 82 -4.42 22.44 -6.57
C GLY A 82 -4.11 21.32 -5.59
N GLU A 83 -4.04 20.12 -6.15
CA GLU A 83 -3.76 18.89 -5.44
C GLU A 83 -3.17 17.86 -6.41
N THR A 84 -1.92 17.46 -6.16
CA THR A 84 -1.17 16.52 -7.00
C THR A 84 -0.47 15.45 -6.16
N TYR A 85 -0.27 14.30 -6.78
CA TYR A 85 0.28 13.10 -6.16
C TYR A 85 1.37 12.52 -7.04
N ARG A 86 2.62 12.62 -6.61
CA ARG A 86 3.78 12.08 -7.33
C ARG A 86 4.23 10.77 -6.72
N PHE A 87 3.89 9.67 -7.39
CA PHE A 87 4.22 8.31 -6.97
C PHE A 87 5.61 7.91 -7.45
N GLN A 88 6.40 7.34 -6.56
CA GLN A 88 7.78 6.92 -6.79
C GLN A 88 7.92 5.39 -6.67
N ALA A 89 8.95 4.84 -7.30
CA ALA A 89 9.17 3.39 -7.35
C ALA A 89 9.55 2.78 -6.00
N ASP A 90 10.08 3.59 -5.09
CA ASP A 90 10.51 3.26 -3.73
C ASP A 90 9.35 3.22 -2.71
N SER A 91 8.12 3.09 -3.19
CA SER A 91 6.90 3.10 -2.36
C SER A 91 6.65 4.42 -1.63
N ASN A 92 7.19 5.54 -2.11
CA ASN A 92 6.85 6.87 -1.61
C ASN A 92 5.90 7.63 -2.54
N VAL A 93 5.03 8.45 -1.95
CA VAL A 93 4.17 9.41 -2.65
C VAL A 93 4.43 10.79 -2.08
N GLN A 94 4.70 11.75 -2.96
CA GLN A 94 4.75 13.16 -2.60
C GLN A 94 3.42 13.80 -2.93
N ILE A 95 2.75 14.33 -1.91
CA ILE A 95 1.45 15.00 -2.05
C ILE A 95 1.71 16.49 -1.96
N THR A 96 1.28 17.24 -2.98
CA THR A 96 1.35 18.70 -2.99
C THR A 96 -0.07 19.25 -3.07
N GLN A 97 -0.43 20.07 -2.09
CA GLN A 97 -1.79 20.62 -1.91
C GLN A 97 -1.72 22.10 -1.59
N CYS A 98 -2.70 22.86 -2.10
CA CYS A 98 -2.94 24.22 -1.65
C CYS A 98 -3.82 24.20 -0.40
N ILE A 99 -3.29 24.60 0.75
CA ILE A 99 -4.01 24.64 2.04
C ILE A 99 -3.81 26.03 2.63
N ASP A 100 -4.90 26.71 2.95
CA ASP A 100 -4.90 28.07 3.51
C ASP A 100 -4.03 29.04 2.67
N HIS A 101 -4.23 29.02 1.34
CA HIS A 101 -3.47 29.79 0.35
C HIS A 101 -1.96 29.51 0.28
N MET A 102 -1.49 28.46 0.94
CA MET A 102 -0.08 28.09 0.95
C MET A 102 0.12 26.69 0.38
N LEU A 103 1.09 26.56 -0.51
CA LEU A 103 1.48 25.30 -1.10
C LEU A 103 2.20 24.47 -0.04
N ARG A 104 1.60 23.36 0.33
CA ARG A 104 2.15 22.38 1.26
C ARG A 104 2.53 21.13 0.51
N THR A 105 3.67 20.56 0.87
CA THR A 105 4.16 19.32 0.30
C THR A 105 4.54 18.35 1.40
N GLY A 106 3.97 17.15 1.36
CA GLY A 106 4.26 16.05 2.29
C GLY A 106 4.74 14.80 1.55
N LYS A 107 5.49 13.94 2.24
CA LYS A 107 5.93 12.64 1.73
C LYS A 107 5.36 11.53 2.61
N PHE A 108 4.73 10.55 1.99
CA PHE A 108 4.10 9.42 2.67
C PHE A 108 4.54 8.12 2.02
N SER A 109 4.63 7.06 2.80
CA SER A 109 4.73 5.70 2.25
C SER A 109 3.37 5.27 1.71
N TRP A 110 3.37 4.51 0.62
CA TRP A 110 2.16 3.87 0.10
C TRP A 110 2.36 2.37 -0.09
N THR A 111 1.27 1.63 -0.05
CA THR A 111 1.24 0.21 -0.41
C THR A 111 -0.03 -0.13 -1.17
N LEU A 112 0.01 -1.22 -1.94
CA LEU A 112 -1.17 -1.84 -2.54
C LEU A 112 -1.53 -3.08 -1.74
N LYS A 113 -2.81 -3.26 -1.43
CA LYS A 113 -3.32 -4.41 -0.71
C LYS A 113 -4.53 -4.96 -1.43
N ARG A 114 -4.49 -6.23 -1.79
CA ARG A 114 -5.68 -6.92 -2.29
C ARG A 114 -6.63 -7.21 -1.14
N THR A 115 -7.88 -6.79 -1.26
CA THR A 115 -8.93 -7.03 -0.24
C THR A 115 -10.00 -8.01 -0.73
N SER A 116 -10.16 -8.15 -2.04
CA SER A 116 -10.97 -9.20 -2.66
C SER A 116 -10.31 -9.67 -3.97
N PRO A 117 -10.81 -10.74 -4.61
CA PRO A 117 -10.30 -11.18 -5.91
C PRO A 117 -10.29 -10.08 -6.98
N LEU A 118 -11.19 -9.10 -6.89
CA LEU A 118 -11.34 -8.01 -7.87
C LEU A 118 -10.93 -6.64 -7.31
N ASP A 119 -10.77 -6.53 -5.98
CA ASP A 119 -10.55 -5.26 -5.30
C ASP A 119 -9.12 -5.14 -4.78
N VAL A 120 -8.46 -4.07 -5.19
CA VAL A 120 -7.16 -3.65 -4.69
C VAL A 120 -7.29 -2.27 -4.08
N GLU A 121 -6.79 -2.12 -2.87
CA GLU A 121 -6.71 -0.86 -2.16
C GLU A 121 -5.32 -0.25 -2.29
N ILE A 122 -5.27 1.07 -2.45
CA ILE A 122 -4.08 1.87 -2.19
C ILE A 122 -4.18 2.45 -0.78
N ILE A 123 -3.12 2.27 0.00
CA ILE A 123 -3.04 2.73 1.38
C ILE A 123 -1.90 3.74 1.48
N PHE A 124 -2.16 4.93 1.99
CA PHE A 124 -1.16 5.96 2.29
C PHE A 124 -1.68 6.92 3.36
N GLY A 125 -0.79 7.37 4.25
CA GLY A 125 -1.21 8.08 5.47
C GLY A 125 -2.21 7.22 6.27
N ASP A 126 -3.32 7.82 6.68
CA ASP A 126 -4.41 7.14 7.40
C ASP A 126 -5.53 6.64 6.47
N GLY A 127 -5.36 6.75 5.15
CA GLY A 127 -6.38 6.41 4.15
C GLY A 127 -6.14 5.05 3.51
N ALA A 128 -7.24 4.32 3.29
CA ALA A 128 -7.30 3.16 2.40
C ALA A 128 -8.41 3.40 1.37
N TYR A 129 -8.07 3.28 0.09
CA TYR A 129 -8.99 3.57 -1.00
C TYR A 129 -8.97 2.46 -2.03
N LEU A 130 -10.14 2.01 -2.50
CA LEU A 130 -10.21 1.16 -3.68
C LEU A 130 -9.61 1.90 -4.88
N LEU A 131 -8.69 1.22 -5.57
CA LEU A 131 -7.94 1.75 -6.68
C LEU A 131 -8.47 1.17 -7.99
N THR A 132 -8.90 2.03 -8.90
CA THR A 132 -9.24 1.65 -10.27
C THR A 132 -8.51 2.54 -11.27
N PHE A 133 -8.02 1.96 -12.35
CA PHE A 133 -7.51 2.69 -13.50
C PHE A 133 -8.50 2.64 -14.65
N SER A 134 -8.68 3.76 -15.32
CA SER A 134 -9.58 3.91 -16.45
C SER A 134 -9.03 4.93 -17.44
N GLY A 135 -9.83 5.32 -18.43
CA GLY A 135 -9.42 6.25 -19.47
C GLY A 135 -8.72 5.56 -20.64
N THR A 136 -8.02 6.35 -21.45
CA THR A 136 -7.31 5.88 -22.65
C THR A 136 -5.82 6.01 -22.45
N GLU A 137 -5.00 5.41 -23.33
CA GLU A 137 -3.54 5.58 -23.28
C GLU A 137 -3.10 7.06 -23.34
N ARG A 138 -3.87 7.92 -24.01
CA ARG A 138 -3.59 9.37 -24.14
C ARG A 138 -4.12 10.20 -22.97
N ALA A 139 -5.05 9.67 -22.20
CA ALA A 139 -5.68 10.32 -21.06
C ALA A 139 -5.99 9.29 -19.97
N PRO A 140 -4.96 8.69 -19.36
CA PRO A 140 -5.17 7.71 -18.32
C PRO A 140 -5.69 8.41 -17.07
N GLN A 141 -6.63 7.74 -16.40
CA GLN A 141 -7.27 8.19 -15.19
C GLN A 141 -7.08 7.14 -14.10
N MET A 142 -6.99 7.65 -12.87
CA MET A 142 -6.96 6.86 -11.65
C MET A 142 -8.12 7.31 -10.79
N ARG A 143 -8.86 6.36 -10.22
CA ARG A 143 -9.97 6.62 -9.31
C ARG A 143 -9.69 6.00 -7.96
N TRP A 144 -9.94 6.76 -6.90
CA TRP A 144 -9.87 6.32 -5.51
C TRP A 144 -11.24 6.43 -4.87
N GLN A 145 -11.72 5.30 -4.32
CA GLN A 145 -13.01 5.24 -3.67
C GLN A 145 -12.85 4.80 -2.22
N LEU A 146 -13.33 5.62 -1.29
CA LEU A 146 -13.52 5.22 0.09
C LEU A 146 -14.92 4.62 0.21
N LEU A 147 -15.01 3.32 0.46
CA LEU A 147 -16.30 2.67 0.65
C LEU A 147 -16.92 3.08 1.98
N GLY A 148 -18.21 3.43 1.95
CA GLY A 148 -19.00 3.61 3.15
C GLY A 148 -19.37 2.27 3.81
N PRO A 149 -20.09 2.31 4.95
CA PRO A 149 -20.56 1.11 5.64
C PRO A 149 -21.50 0.24 4.79
N SER A 150 -22.12 0.81 3.74
CA SER A 150 -22.88 0.08 2.73
C SER A 150 -22.08 0.00 1.41
N LYS A 151 -22.00 -1.21 0.84
CA LYS A 151 -21.18 -1.56 -0.34
C LYS A 151 -21.58 -0.89 -1.67
N GLY A 152 -22.51 0.08 -1.66
CA GLY A 152 -23.10 0.66 -2.87
C GLY A 152 -22.73 2.12 -3.14
N VAL A 153 -22.35 2.90 -2.13
CA VAL A 153 -22.09 4.33 -2.29
C VAL A 153 -20.76 4.70 -1.65
N PRO A 154 -19.74 5.09 -2.44
CA PRO A 154 -18.50 5.61 -1.90
C PRO A 154 -18.76 6.86 -1.07
N THR A 155 -18.20 6.95 0.13
CA THR A 155 -18.22 8.16 0.96
C THR A 155 -17.27 9.22 0.41
N LYS A 156 -16.27 8.81 -0.37
CA LYS A 156 -15.35 9.69 -1.09
C LYS A 156 -15.01 9.07 -2.42
N ASP A 157 -15.10 9.84 -3.50
CA ASP A 157 -14.66 9.46 -4.84
C ASP A 157 -13.72 10.55 -5.38
N ILE A 158 -12.49 10.16 -5.74
CA ILE A 158 -11.46 11.06 -6.25
C ILE A 158 -11.01 10.53 -7.60
N ILE A 159 -11.08 11.36 -8.63
CA ILE A 159 -10.56 11.05 -9.96
C ILE A 159 -9.32 11.91 -10.20
N LEU A 160 -8.25 11.28 -10.66
CA LEU A 160 -6.97 11.91 -10.96
C LEU A 160 -6.60 11.63 -12.41
N GLY A 161 -6.19 12.67 -13.14
CA GLY A 161 -5.60 12.54 -14.47
C GLY A 161 -4.08 12.46 -14.39
N LEU A 162 -3.46 11.65 -15.24
CA LEU A 162 -2.01 11.66 -15.33
C LEU A 162 -1.50 13.00 -15.89
N SER A 163 -0.44 13.55 -15.26
CA SER A 163 0.26 14.72 -15.78
C SER A 163 0.86 14.43 -17.15
N LYS A 164 0.70 15.38 -18.07
CA LYS A 164 1.47 15.42 -19.31
C LYS A 164 2.75 16.18 -19.00
N ASP A 165 3.68 15.48 -18.35
CA ASP A 165 5.04 16.00 -18.19
C ASP A 165 5.71 16.13 -19.56
#